data_AF-A0A2M7W073-F1
#
_entry.id   AF-A0A2M7W073-F1
#
_cell.length_a   1.000
_cell.length_b   1.000
_cell.length_c   1.000
_cell.angle_alpha   90.00
_cell.angle_beta   90.00
_cell.angle_gamma   90.00
#
_symmetry.space_group_name_H-M   'P 1'
#
loop_
_entity.id
_entity.type
_entity.pdbx_description
1 polymer ?
#
loop_
_entity_poly.entity_id
_entity_poly.type
_entity_poly.pdbx_seq_one_letter_code
_entity_poly.pdbx_strand_id
1 'polypeptide(L)'
;IKRILKSGGAALISVPYGIKDVLPINKLYNKGRINELLRDFSSMEIEYKKYSKKFNLWLTVDEAEAAKTDMIKDRWYAIAFIKAKK
;
A
#
# COMPACT_ATOMS: atom_id res chain seq x y z
N ILE A 1 1.39 16.41 0.56
CA ILE A 1 1.56 16.14 -0.90
C ILE A 1 0.64 17.02 -1.76
N LYS A 2 -0.68 17.05 -1.53
CA LYS A 2 -1.65 17.83 -2.34
C LYS A 2 -1.30 19.31 -2.58
N ARG A 3 -0.76 20.00 -1.56
CA ARG A 3 -0.40 21.43 -1.63
C ARG A 3 0.66 21.73 -2.68
N ILE A 4 1.64 20.84 -2.86
CA ILE A 4 2.78 21.06 -3.76
C ILE A 4 2.56 20.47 -5.16
N LEU A 5 1.56 19.60 -5.33
CA LEU A 5 1.25 18.99 -6.61
C LEU A 5 0.48 19.98 -7.50
N LYS A 6 0.93 20.19 -8.74
CA LYS A 6 0.21 21.00 -9.74
C LYS A 6 -1.12 20.34 -10.11
N SER A 7 -2.08 21.13 -10.60
CA SER A 7 -3.35 20.61 -11.13
C SER A 7 -3.08 19.58 -12.24
N GLY A 8 -3.78 18.44 -12.23
CA GLY A 8 -3.54 17.33 -13.18
C GLY A 8 -2.28 16.50 -12.90
N GLY A 9 -1.49 16.87 -11.90
CA GLY A 9 -0.30 16.10 -11.49
C GLY A 9 -0.68 14.78 -10.84
N ALA A 10 0.23 13.80 -10.90
CA ALA A 10 0.10 12.52 -10.24
C ALA A 10 1.14 12.35 -9.12
N ALA A 11 0.71 11.81 -7.99
CA ALA A 11 1.57 11.31 -6.94
C ALA A 11 1.71 9.79 -7.07
N LEU A 12 2.95 9.30 -7.11
CA LEU A 12 3.28 7.87 -7.03
C LEU A 12 3.77 7.60 -5.61
N ILE A 13 3.11 6.70 -4.90
CA ILE A 13 3.31 6.46 -3.47
C ILE A 13 3.46 4.97 -3.26
N SER A 14 4.43 4.55 -2.46
CA SER A 14 4.52 3.17 -1.95
C SER A 14 4.43 3.18 -0.43
N VAL A 15 3.63 2.26 0.13
CA VAL A 15 3.48 2.09 1.57
C VAL A 15 3.48 0.61 1.95
N PRO A 16 3.97 0.26 3.15
CA PRO A 16 3.80 -1.08 3.68
C PRO A 16 2.30 -1.33 3.97
N TYR A 17 1.79 -2.48 3.54
CA TYR A 17 0.37 -2.82 3.54
C TYR A 17 0.06 -4.02 4.45
N GLY A 18 -1.05 -3.93 5.18
CA GLY A 18 -1.57 -4.99 6.03
C GLY A 18 -2.59 -4.48 7.05
N ILE A 19 -3.37 -5.40 7.64
CA ILE A 19 -4.46 -5.04 8.57
C ILE A 19 -3.95 -4.70 9.98
N LYS A 20 -2.85 -5.32 10.42
CA LYS A 20 -2.34 -5.17 11.79
C LYS A 20 -1.08 -4.32 11.81
N ASP A 21 -1.01 -3.36 12.72
CA ASP A 21 0.22 -2.62 12.96
C ASP A 21 1.30 -3.59 13.46
N VAL A 22 2.50 -3.49 12.89
CA VAL A 22 3.64 -4.31 13.31
C VAL A 22 4.50 -3.46 14.22
N LEU A 23 4.28 -3.62 15.52
CA LEU A 23 5.09 -3.00 16.55
C LEU A 23 6.52 -3.60 16.53
N PRO A 24 7.57 -2.80 16.81
CA PRO A 24 7.52 -1.43 17.31
C PRO A 24 7.72 -0.33 16.25
N ILE A 25 7.94 -0.66 14.97
CA ILE A 25 8.62 0.29 14.04
C ILE A 25 7.78 0.70 12.81
N ASN A 26 6.87 -0.13 12.28
CA ASN A 26 6.17 0.18 11.03
C ASN A 26 4.65 0.12 11.16
N LYS A 27 3.99 1.28 10.98
CA LYS A 27 2.55 1.34 10.77
C LYS A 27 2.21 0.76 9.41
N LEU A 28 1.42 -0.29 9.39
CA LEU A 28 0.89 -0.83 8.13
C LEU A 28 -0.31 0.01 7.70
N TYR A 29 -0.42 0.25 6.41
CA TYR A 29 -1.58 0.91 5.82
C TYR A 29 -2.57 -0.17 5.39
N ASN A 30 -3.84 0.08 5.67
CA ASN A 30 -4.94 -0.68 5.08
C ASN A 30 -5.71 0.23 4.11
N LYS A 31 -6.62 -0.36 3.33
CA LYS A 31 -7.42 0.36 2.34
C LYS A 31 -8.14 1.58 2.92
N GLY A 32 -8.68 1.46 4.13
CA GLY A 32 -9.36 2.55 4.83
C GLY A 32 -8.44 3.74 5.09
N ARG A 33 -7.26 3.50 5.69
CA ARG A 33 -6.25 4.54 5.96
C ARG A 33 -5.75 5.21 4.66
N ILE A 34 -5.56 4.43 3.59
CA ILE A 34 -5.15 4.97 2.28
C ILE A 34 -6.24 5.87 1.69
N ASN A 35 -7.49 5.40 1.68
CA ASN A 35 -8.64 6.16 1.19
C ASN A 35 -8.80 7.48 1.95
N GLU A 36 -8.64 7.46 3.28
CA GLU A 36 -8.72 8.67 4.09
C GLU A 36 -7.57 9.65 3.78
N LEU A 37 -6.33 9.15 3.71
CA LEU A 37 -5.14 9.95 3.42
C LEU A 37 -5.21 10.64 2.04
N LEU A 38 -5.82 9.97 1.06
CA LEU A 38 -5.88 10.40 -0.32
C LEU A 38 -7.29 10.81 -0.78
N ARG A 39 -8.23 11.03 0.16
CA ARG A 39 -9.66 11.34 -0.11
C ARG A 39 -9.89 12.53 -1.04
N ASP A 40 -8.90 13.41 -1.08
CA ASP A 40 -8.90 14.71 -1.72
C ASP A 40 -8.31 14.68 -3.15
N PHE A 41 -7.89 13.51 -3.63
CA PHE A 41 -7.41 13.28 -4.99
C PHE A 41 -8.58 12.85 -5.88
N SER A 42 -8.58 13.28 -7.13
CA SER A 42 -9.67 13.03 -8.09
C SER A 42 -9.78 11.58 -8.54
N SER A 43 -8.68 10.84 -8.53
CA SER A 43 -8.67 9.40 -8.83
C SER A 43 -7.53 8.69 -8.13
N MET A 44 -7.73 7.42 -7.80
CA MET A 44 -6.73 6.58 -7.17
C MET A 44 -6.72 5.17 -7.76
N GLU A 45 -5.54 4.71 -8.15
CA GLU A 45 -5.25 3.34 -8.58
C GLU A 45 -4.33 2.71 -7.53
N ILE A 46 -4.59 1.46 -7.12
CA ILE A 46 -3.75 0.73 -6.17
C ILE A 46 -3.42 -0.65 -6.72
N GLU A 47 -2.14 -0.98 -6.75
CA GLU A 47 -1.64 -2.34 -6.98
C GLU A 47 -0.99 -2.86 -5.69
N TYR A 48 -1.26 -4.11 -5.34
CA TYR A 48 -0.65 -4.76 -4.17
C TYR A 48 0.38 -5.80 -4.61
N LYS A 49 1.55 -5.78 -3.98
CA LYS A 49 2.57 -6.82 -4.12
C LYS A 49 2.79 -7.55 -2.82
N LYS A 50 2.93 -8.87 -2.88
CA LYS A 50 3.33 -9.70 -1.75
C LYS A 50 4.47 -10.63 -2.16
N TYR A 51 5.46 -10.77 -1.29
CA TYR A 51 6.58 -11.66 -1.54
C TYR A 51 6.18 -13.12 -1.36
N SER A 52 6.41 -13.94 -2.40
CA SER A 52 6.15 -15.37 -2.37
C SER A 52 7.44 -16.14 -2.14
N LYS A 53 7.55 -16.80 -0.98
CA LYS A 53 8.69 -17.69 -0.66
C LYS A 53 8.78 -18.88 -1.62
N LYS A 54 7.64 -19.36 -2.12
CA LYS A 54 7.59 -20.49 -3.08
C LYS A 54 8.31 -20.17 -4.37
N PHE A 55 8.18 -18.93 -4.86
CA PHE A 55 8.74 -18.50 -6.14
C PHE A 55 9.95 -17.57 -5.98
N ASN A 56 10.30 -17.19 -4.74
CA ASN A 56 11.36 -16.22 -4.42
C ASN A 56 11.18 -14.87 -5.15
N LEU A 57 9.92 -14.42 -5.32
CA LEU A 57 9.55 -13.27 -6.15
C LEU A 57 8.39 -12.47 -5.54
N TRP A 58 8.31 -11.18 -5.87
CA TRP A 58 7.15 -10.33 -5.55
C TRP A 58 6.06 -10.52 -6.59
N LEU A 59 4.88 -10.96 -6.15
CA LEU A 59 3.72 -11.19 -7.02
C LEU A 59 2.66 -10.13 -6.81
N THR A 60 1.98 -9.75 -7.90
CA THR A 60 0.73 -8.99 -7.80
C THR A 60 -0.31 -9.88 -7.14
N VAL A 61 -0.95 -9.36 -6.10
CA VAL A 61 -2.04 -10.03 -5.39
C VAL A 61 -3.22 -9.08 -5.26
N ASP A 62 -4.40 -9.64 -4.95
CA ASP A 62 -5.54 -8.80 -4.58
C ASP A 62 -5.34 -8.16 -3.19
N GLU A 63 -6.20 -7.20 -2.88
CA GLU A 63 -6.16 -6.49 -1.60
C GLU A 63 -6.37 -7.43 -0.42
N ALA A 64 -7.29 -8.40 -0.55
CA ALA A 64 -7.63 -9.33 0.53
C ALA A 64 -6.44 -10.22 0.91
N GLU A 65 -5.63 -10.66 -0.05
CA GLU A 65 -4.44 -11.46 0.18
C GLU A 65 -3.25 -10.63 0.70
N ALA A 66 -3.11 -9.38 0.23
CA ALA A 66 -2.16 -8.43 0.80
C ALA A 66 -2.48 -8.12 2.27
N ALA A 67 -3.77 -7.99 2.60
CA ALA A 67 -4.27 -7.67 3.92
C ALA A 67 -3.98 -8.75 4.97
N LYS A 68 -3.89 -10.03 4.54
CA LYS A 68 -3.54 -11.19 5.38
C LYS A 68 -2.07 -11.28 5.77
N THR A 69 -1.23 -10.33 5.35
CA THR A 69 0.20 -10.40 5.63
C THR A 69 0.48 -10.45 7.13
N ASP A 70 1.25 -11.46 7.54
CA ASP A 70 1.70 -11.65 8.91
C ASP A 70 3.22 -11.50 8.92
N MET A 71 3.71 -10.32 9.30
CA MET A 71 5.15 -10.04 9.30
C MET A 71 5.96 -11.01 10.16
N ILE A 72 5.38 -11.58 11.23
CA ILE A 72 6.09 -12.53 12.10
C ILE A 72 6.38 -13.81 11.31
N LYS A 73 5.43 -14.28 10.50
CA LYS A 73 5.57 -15.50 9.69
C LYS A 73 6.26 -15.25 8.36
N ASP A 74 5.86 -14.19 7.68
CA ASP A 74 6.24 -13.91 6.31
C ASP A 74 7.61 -13.22 6.22
N ARG A 75 8.04 -12.55 7.30
CA ARG A 75 9.25 -11.69 7.39
C ARG A 75 9.24 -10.47 6.45
N TRP A 76 8.19 -10.30 5.66
CA TRP A 76 7.97 -9.20 4.74
C TRP A 76 6.56 -8.66 4.94
N TYR A 77 6.36 -7.35 4.76
CA TYR A 77 5.05 -6.76 4.57
C TYR A 77 4.61 -6.86 3.10
N ALA A 78 3.31 -6.87 2.83
CA ALA A 78 2.83 -6.55 1.49
C ALA A 78 3.11 -5.06 1.20
N ILE A 79 3.14 -4.67 -0.07
CA ILE A 79 3.38 -3.29 -0.48
C ILE A 79 2.19 -2.84 -1.31
N ALA A 80 1.63 -1.68 -0.98
CA ALA A 80 0.67 -1.00 -1.83
C ALA A 80 1.40 0.06 -2.67
N PHE A 81 1.29 -0.06 -3.99
CA PHE A 81 1.71 0.94 -4.96
C PHE A 81 0.50 1.74 -5.39
N ILE A 82 0.53 3.03 -5.12
CA ILE A 82 -0.61 3.91 -5.29
C ILE A 82 -0.25 5.00 -6.30
N LYS A 83 -1.14 5.20 -7.26
CA LYS A 83 -1.12 6.35 -8.15
C LYS A 83 -2.35 7.19 -7.88
N ALA A 84 -2.15 8.41 -7.40
CA ALA A 84 -3.21 9.35 -7.06
C ALA A 84 -3.10 10.62 -7.91
N LYS A 85 -4.19 11.01 -8.60
CA LYS A 85 -4.22 12.23 -9.43
C LYS A 85 -4.90 13.38 -8.70
N LYS A 86 -4.34 14.59 -8.82
CA LYS A 86 -4.98 15.81 -8.31
C LYS A 86 -5.95 16.34 -9.34
#